data_AF-W2PGZ8-F1
#
_entry.id   AF-W2PGZ8-F1
#
_cell.length_a   1.000
_cell.length_b   1.000
_cell.length_c   1.000
_cell.angle_alpha   90.00
_cell.angle_beta   90.00
_cell.angle_gamma   90.00
#
_symmetry.space_group_name_H-M   'P 1'
#
loop_
_entity.id
_entity.type
_entity.pdbx_description
1 polymer ?
#
loop_
_entity_poly.entity_id
_entity_poly.type
_entity_poly.pdbx_seq_one_letter_code
_entity_poly.pdbx_strand_id
1 'polypeptide(L)'
;MSWIIKSNLPLHFCEDAETRRYTNLDRISQETLYHGLERSTRHVEAAIKADMPKRYGLIIDGWAFNSEHYLAVFVGFEKAGTVQYPLLTMAPLMNSPMDDRSAATHLTFLREILLCDYNKRVEDCLFIVGENCYTDQRLANLLGVPLLKTPLRPMLSQDTHWSSTYYMIHRYFRLLEFIKDDDELADNLPGPAANRRLRKFLEVLSKVESVSKGLQASTSLASHIGARAAIVHSPHFETACVKVLDGKTAELTSAETVFLRRFAVQREETSVAAAIDDAESSFVEQVKKRRKLATSGATKYELIHALLPTSNIVERFFRLAKATVGTQRQGLNPITLEMLPFLRVNSTYWNAQVANERM
;
A
#
# COMPACT_ATOMS: atom_id res chain seq x y z
N MET A 1 2.48 18.71 18.31
CA MET A 1 1.89 17.85 17.26
C MET A 1 2.75 16.63 16.90
N SER A 2 4.01 16.78 16.45
CA SER A 2 4.85 15.64 16.02
C SER A 2 4.98 14.52 17.07
N TRP A 3 5.21 14.86 18.34
CA TRP A 3 5.28 13.89 19.43
C TRP A 3 3.99 13.05 19.57
N ILE A 4 2.83 13.70 19.48
CA ILE A 4 1.51 13.06 19.62
C ILE A 4 1.21 12.12 18.45
N ILE A 5 1.55 12.54 17.22
CA ILE A 5 1.27 11.74 16.01
C ILE A 5 2.29 10.61 15.87
N LYS A 6 3.59 10.90 15.93
CA LYS A 6 4.66 9.93 15.64
C LYS A 6 4.89 8.96 16.81
N SER A 7 4.78 9.43 18.04
CA SER A 7 5.00 8.62 19.25
C SER A 7 3.71 8.11 19.89
N ASN A 8 2.55 8.32 19.24
CA ASN A 8 1.25 7.85 19.71
C ASN A 8 0.85 8.33 21.11
N LEU A 9 1.28 9.53 21.50
CA LEU A 9 0.97 10.11 22.83
C LEU A 9 -0.46 10.67 22.87
N PRO A 10 -1.13 10.69 24.03
CA PRO A 10 -2.50 11.22 24.11
C PRO A 10 -2.57 12.72 23.75
N LEU A 11 -3.76 13.21 23.35
CA LEU A 11 -3.91 14.62 22.96
C LEU A 11 -3.63 15.59 24.11
N HIS A 12 -4.04 15.23 25.33
CA HIS A 12 -3.77 16.02 26.55
C HIS A 12 -2.28 16.08 26.92
N PHE A 13 -1.40 15.34 26.24
CA PHE A 13 0.05 15.43 26.43
C PHE A 13 0.60 16.85 26.25
N CYS A 14 -0.06 17.69 25.44
CA CYS A 14 0.34 19.09 25.28
C CYS A 14 0.09 19.97 26.52
N GLU A 15 -0.82 19.55 27.40
CA GLU A 15 -1.20 20.24 28.64
C GLU A 15 -0.61 19.58 29.90
N ASP A 16 -0.02 18.38 29.77
CA ASP A 16 0.54 17.61 30.88
C ASP A 16 1.64 18.38 31.64
N ALA A 17 1.49 18.51 32.95
CA ALA A 17 2.34 19.35 33.79
C ALA A 17 3.82 18.89 33.80
N GLU A 18 4.07 17.58 33.81
CA GLU A 18 5.43 17.04 33.75
C GLU A 18 6.05 17.30 32.37
N THR A 19 5.31 17.07 31.29
CA THR A 19 5.76 17.40 29.94
C THR A 19 6.10 18.89 29.82
N ARG A 20 5.27 19.76 30.40
CA ARG A 20 5.49 21.21 30.43
C ARG A 20 6.75 21.62 31.20
N ARG A 21 7.19 20.81 32.16
CA ARG A 21 8.42 21.04 32.93
C ARG A 21 9.69 20.76 32.13
N TYR A 22 9.63 19.87 31.15
CA TYR A 22 10.78 19.41 30.37
C TYR A 22 10.80 19.90 28.91
N THR A 23 9.96 20.87 28.55
CA THR A 23 9.90 21.41 27.18
C THR A 23 9.92 22.94 27.15
N ASN A 24 10.62 23.49 26.16
CA ASN A 24 10.65 24.93 25.87
C ASN A 24 9.63 25.33 24.80
N LEU A 25 8.78 24.41 24.34
CA LEU A 25 7.72 24.73 23.36
C LEU A 25 6.67 25.63 23.99
N ASP A 26 6.02 26.48 23.19
CA ASP A 26 4.95 27.35 23.66
C ASP A 26 3.79 26.57 24.29
N ARG A 27 3.11 27.20 25.25
CA ARG A 27 1.91 26.62 25.88
C ARG A 27 0.76 26.68 24.89
N ILE A 28 0.15 25.53 24.65
CA ILE A 28 -1.02 25.35 23.80
C ILE A 28 -2.04 24.53 24.56
N SER A 29 -3.32 24.77 24.28
CA SER A 29 -4.39 23.89 24.77
C SER A 29 -4.57 22.67 23.86
N GLN A 30 -5.25 21.64 24.36
CA GLN A 30 -5.71 20.51 23.56
C GLN A 30 -6.61 20.96 22.40
N GLU A 31 -7.43 22.00 22.61
CA GLU A 31 -8.27 22.60 21.59
C GLU A 31 -7.44 23.28 20.48
N THR A 32 -6.41 24.03 20.86
CA THR A 32 -5.47 24.65 19.89
C THR A 32 -4.77 23.57 19.09
N LEU A 33 -4.32 22.49 19.74
CA LEU A 33 -3.73 21.34 19.07
C LEU A 33 -4.71 20.70 18.08
N TYR A 34 -5.99 20.56 18.45
CA TYR A 34 -7.02 19.99 17.58
C TYR A 34 -7.21 20.82 16.31
N HIS A 35 -7.32 22.14 16.43
CA HIS A 35 -7.38 23.03 15.25
C HIS A 35 -6.11 22.96 14.39
N GLY A 36 -4.95 22.82 15.03
CA GLY A 36 -3.69 22.56 14.32
C GLY A 36 -3.72 21.25 13.53
N LEU A 37 -4.28 20.18 14.09
CA LEU A 37 -4.45 18.90 13.39
C LEU A 37 -5.34 19.08 12.16
N GLU A 38 -6.48 19.74 12.32
CA GLU A 38 -7.45 20.00 11.25
C GLU A 38 -6.82 20.81 10.09
N ARG A 39 -6.12 21.90 10.42
CA ARG A 39 -5.42 22.73 9.42
C ARG A 39 -4.27 21.98 8.75
N SER A 40 -3.56 21.13 9.49
CA SER A 40 -2.49 20.29 8.94
C SER A 40 -3.05 19.23 8.00
N THR A 41 -4.19 18.63 8.33
CA THR A 41 -4.90 17.67 7.46
C THR A 41 -5.27 18.33 6.14
N ARG A 42 -5.94 19.49 6.17
CA ARG A 42 -6.26 20.27 4.96
C ARG A 42 -5.05 20.61 4.11
N HIS A 43 -3.93 20.96 4.76
CA HIS A 43 -2.69 21.24 4.04
C HIS A 43 -2.13 20.01 3.32
N VAL A 44 -2.13 18.85 4.00
CA VAL A 44 -1.68 17.59 3.41
C VAL A 44 -2.61 17.15 2.27
N GLU A 45 -3.93 17.28 2.42
CA GLU A 45 -4.90 17.04 1.33
C GLU A 45 -4.61 17.92 0.11
N ALA A 46 -4.40 19.22 0.32
CA ALA A 46 -4.06 20.16 -0.75
C ALA A 46 -2.73 19.81 -1.44
N ALA A 47 -1.74 19.33 -0.68
CA ALA A 47 -0.46 18.91 -1.23
C ALA A 47 -0.58 17.61 -2.04
N ILE A 48 -1.32 16.62 -1.54
CA ILE A 48 -1.63 15.38 -2.27
C ILE A 48 -2.41 15.70 -3.55
N LYS A 49 -3.40 16.60 -3.49
CA LYS A 49 -4.18 17.07 -4.64
C LYS A 49 -3.29 17.69 -5.72
N ALA A 50 -2.32 18.52 -5.33
CA ALA A 50 -1.38 19.14 -6.26
C ALA A 50 -0.44 18.10 -6.91
N ASP A 51 -0.07 17.07 -6.15
CA ASP A 51 0.83 16.01 -6.61
C ASP A 51 0.14 14.93 -7.46
N MET A 52 -1.14 14.67 -7.22
CA MET A 52 -1.88 13.61 -7.91
C MET A 52 -1.97 13.92 -9.42
N PRO A 53 -1.44 13.05 -10.29
CA PRO A 53 -1.61 13.19 -11.73
C PRO A 53 -3.05 12.86 -12.13
N LYS A 54 -3.35 13.02 -13.43
CA LYS A 54 -4.65 12.62 -13.98
C LYS A 54 -4.90 11.13 -13.80
N ARG A 55 -3.94 10.27 -14.20
CA ARG A 55 -4.06 8.81 -14.17
C ARG A 55 -3.38 8.25 -12.92
N TYR A 56 -4.09 7.42 -12.16
CA TYR A 56 -3.65 6.90 -10.86
C TYR A 56 -4.24 5.52 -10.60
N GLY A 57 -3.71 4.78 -9.61
CA GLY A 57 -4.33 3.56 -9.09
C GLY A 57 -4.91 3.76 -7.70
N LEU A 58 -5.86 2.92 -7.31
CA LEU A 58 -6.39 2.88 -5.96
C LEU A 58 -6.00 1.59 -5.26
N ILE A 59 -5.69 1.69 -3.97
CA ILE A 59 -5.47 0.54 -3.09
C ILE A 59 -6.45 0.70 -1.94
N ILE A 60 -7.40 -0.23 -1.84
CA ILE A 60 -8.50 -0.17 -0.88
C ILE A 60 -8.47 -1.39 0.02
N ASP A 61 -8.91 -1.21 1.27
CA ASP A 61 -9.15 -2.31 2.18
C ASP A 61 -10.13 -1.89 3.27
N GLY A 62 -10.85 -2.87 3.81
CA GLY A 62 -11.88 -2.70 4.82
C GLY A 62 -11.42 -3.17 6.19
N TRP A 63 -11.78 -2.44 7.25
CA TRP A 63 -11.57 -2.87 8.62
C TRP A 63 -12.79 -2.64 9.49
N ALA A 64 -13.25 -3.71 10.16
CA ALA A 64 -14.29 -3.62 11.18
C ALA A 64 -13.70 -3.35 12.57
N PHE A 65 -14.20 -2.31 13.25
CA PHE A 65 -13.83 -1.95 14.62
C PHE A 65 -15.04 -1.41 15.39
N ASN A 66 -15.29 -1.92 16.60
CA ASN A 66 -16.37 -1.47 17.49
C ASN A 66 -17.73 -1.27 16.77
N SER A 67 -18.13 -2.24 15.93
CA SER A 67 -19.38 -2.23 15.15
C SER A 67 -19.44 -1.28 13.94
N GLU A 68 -18.37 -0.52 13.69
CA GLU A 68 -18.20 0.33 12.51
C GLU A 68 -17.29 -0.35 11.48
N HIS A 69 -17.56 -0.11 10.19
CA HIS A 69 -16.71 -0.55 9.10
C HIS A 69 -15.99 0.65 8.52
N TYR A 70 -14.67 0.66 8.61
CA TYR A 70 -13.79 1.66 8.03
C TYR A 70 -13.32 1.20 6.66
N LEU A 71 -13.28 2.13 5.70
CA LEU A 71 -12.64 1.93 4.40
C LEU A 71 -11.40 2.80 4.34
N ALA A 72 -10.24 2.17 4.15
CA ALA A 72 -9.00 2.87 3.88
C ALA A 72 -8.79 2.97 2.37
N VAL A 73 -8.47 4.17 1.88
CA VAL A 73 -8.23 4.42 0.46
C VAL A 73 -6.86 5.07 0.29
N PHE A 74 -5.93 4.33 -0.31
CA PHE A 74 -4.65 4.83 -0.77
C PHE A 74 -4.68 5.09 -2.27
N VAL A 75 -3.90 6.06 -2.72
CA VAL A 75 -3.67 6.30 -4.15
C VAL A 75 -2.24 5.90 -4.52
N GLY A 76 -2.06 5.16 -5.61
CA GLY A 76 -0.76 4.88 -6.21
C GLY A 76 -0.52 5.74 -7.44
N PHE A 77 0.53 6.56 -7.43
CA PHE A 77 0.90 7.36 -8.61
C PHE A 77 2.41 7.61 -8.69
N GLU A 78 2.92 7.93 -9.87
CA GLU A 78 4.34 8.26 -10.08
C GLU A 78 4.56 9.77 -9.97
N LYS A 79 5.52 10.18 -9.12
CA LYS A 79 6.00 11.56 -9.01
C LYS A 79 7.52 11.55 -9.08
N ALA A 80 8.08 12.30 -10.03
CA ALA A 80 9.53 12.42 -10.24
C ALA A 80 10.26 11.06 -10.31
N GLY A 81 9.69 10.08 -11.02
CA GLY A 81 10.28 8.75 -11.19
C GLY A 81 10.13 7.81 -9.99
N THR A 82 9.46 8.24 -8.93
CA THR A 82 9.21 7.43 -7.72
C THR A 82 7.72 7.25 -7.51
N VAL A 83 7.30 6.02 -7.23
CA VAL A 83 5.90 5.74 -6.90
C VAL A 83 5.59 6.21 -5.48
N GLN A 84 4.49 6.95 -5.36
CA GLN A 84 3.93 7.46 -4.12
C GLN A 84 2.67 6.68 -3.77
N TYR A 85 2.47 6.47 -2.46
CA TYR A 85 1.29 5.82 -1.91
C TYR A 85 0.69 6.60 -0.73
N PRO A 86 0.25 7.87 -0.90
CA PRO A 86 -0.40 8.58 0.18
C PRO A 86 -1.78 7.97 0.50
N LEU A 87 -2.16 8.05 1.77
CA LEU A 87 -3.51 7.75 2.24
C LEU A 87 -4.42 8.93 1.91
N LEU A 88 -5.53 8.69 1.22
CA LEU A 88 -6.53 9.70 0.93
C LEU A 88 -7.55 9.85 2.06
N THR A 89 -8.01 8.72 2.62
CA THR A 89 -8.99 8.72 3.71
C THR A 89 -9.03 7.36 4.43
N MET A 90 -9.47 7.39 5.69
CA MET A 90 -9.92 6.23 6.45
C MET A 90 -11.27 6.58 7.07
N ALA A 91 -12.35 6.47 6.29
CA ALA A 91 -13.67 6.90 6.75
C ALA A 91 -14.53 5.71 7.19
N PRO A 92 -15.40 5.88 8.20
CA PRO A 92 -16.46 4.95 8.46
C PRO A 92 -17.47 5.03 7.30
N LEU A 93 -17.81 3.89 6.72
CA LEU A 93 -18.97 3.78 5.84
C LEU A 93 -20.20 3.68 6.75
N MET A 94 -20.91 4.79 6.89
CA MET A 94 -22.06 4.92 7.79
C MET A 94 -23.05 3.77 7.55
N ASN A 95 -23.41 3.04 8.62
CA ASN A 95 -24.51 2.08 8.58
C ASN A 95 -25.84 2.85 8.54
N SER A 96 -26.16 3.53 7.44
CA SER A 96 -27.56 3.90 7.19
C SER A 96 -28.36 2.60 7.03
N PRO A 97 -29.62 2.49 7.50
CA PRO A 97 -30.46 1.31 7.26
C PRO A 97 -30.65 0.97 5.77
N MET A 98 -30.28 1.90 4.89
CA MET A 98 -30.31 1.77 3.43
C MET A 98 -28.91 1.54 2.81
N ASP A 99 -27.84 1.53 3.61
CA ASP A 99 -26.47 1.36 3.14
C ASP A 99 -26.05 -0.11 3.31
N ASP A 100 -26.06 -0.84 2.19
CA ASP A 100 -25.87 -2.28 2.11
C ASP A 100 -24.38 -2.69 2.06
N ARG A 101 -23.45 -1.76 2.30
CA ARG A 101 -21.99 -1.95 2.13
C ARG A 101 -21.66 -2.50 0.74
N SER A 102 -22.50 -2.20 -0.26
CA SER A 102 -22.30 -2.69 -1.61
C SER A 102 -21.18 -1.95 -2.31
N ALA A 103 -20.76 -2.53 -3.42
CA ALA A 103 -19.84 -1.89 -4.33
C ALA A 103 -20.38 -0.55 -4.88
N ALA A 104 -21.71 -0.35 -4.89
CA ALA A 104 -22.31 0.91 -5.34
C ALA A 104 -22.14 2.03 -4.30
N THR A 105 -22.28 1.72 -3.01
CA THR A 105 -21.93 2.65 -1.93
C THR A 105 -20.45 3.00 -2.00
N HIS A 106 -19.55 2.01 -2.06
CA HIS A 106 -18.12 2.27 -2.17
C HIS A 106 -17.78 3.15 -3.38
N LEU A 107 -18.41 2.91 -4.54
CA LEU A 107 -18.22 3.73 -5.72
C LEU A 107 -18.70 5.17 -5.52
N THR A 108 -19.84 5.36 -4.87
CA THR A 108 -20.40 6.70 -4.58
C THR A 108 -19.48 7.46 -3.64
N PHE A 109 -19.06 6.82 -2.56
CA PHE A 109 -18.07 7.37 -1.63
C PHE A 109 -16.76 7.74 -2.33
N LEU A 110 -16.18 6.83 -3.12
CA LEU A 110 -14.95 7.09 -3.87
C LEU A 110 -15.11 8.27 -4.84
N ARG A 111 -16.25 8.38 -5.53
CA ARG A 111 -16.55 9.51 -6.43
C ARG A 111 -16.58 10.84 -5.69
N GLU A 112 -17.22 10.85 -4.52
CA GLU A 112 -17.35 12.05 -3.70
C GLU A 112 -15.98 12.52 -3.19
N ILE A 113 -15.22 11.65 -2.50
CA ILE A 113 -13.92 12.05 -1.94
C ILE A 113 -12.94 12.48 -3.05
N LEU A 114 -12.90 11.76 -4.18
CA LEU A 114 -11.96 12.04 -5.24
C LEU A 114 -12.29 13.37 -5.91
N LEU A 115 -13.57 13.66 -6.14
CA LEU A 115 -13.98 14.88 -6.80
C LEU A 115 -13.90 16.09 -5.86
N CYS A 116 -14.49 15.99 -4.67
CA CYS A 116 -14.58 17.10 -3.73
C CYS A 116 -13.20 17.49 -3.18
N ASP A 117 -12.45 16.52 -2.70
CA ASP A 117 -11.21 16.81 -1.96
C ASP A 117 -10.04 16.93 -2.94
N TYR A 118 -9.93 16.00 -3.88
CA TYR A 118 -8.75 15.86 -4.76
C TYR A 118 -8.95 16.35 -6.20
N ASN A 119 -10.16 16.81 -6.58
CA ASN A 119 -10.50 17.21 -7.95
C ASN A 119 -10.10 16.17 -9.00
N LYS A 120 -10.33 14.89 -8.69
CA LYS A 120 -10.07 13.74 -9.56
C LYS A 120 -11.37 13.02 -9.87
N ARG A 121 -11.43 12.47 -11.08
CA ARG A 121 -12.54 11.64 -11.51
C ARG A 121 -12.21 10.18 -11.25
N VAL A 122 -13.13 9.44 -10.66
CA VAL A 122 -12.96 8.00 -10.46
C VAL A 122 -12.71 7.26 -11.77
N GLU A 123 -13.20 7.79 -12.90
CA GLU A 123 -12.96 7.21 -14.23
C GLU A 123 -11.52 7.34 -14.74
N ASP A 124 -10.67 8.16 -14.11
CA ASP A 124 -9.24 8.24 -14.44
C ASP A 124 -8.40 7.16 -13.69
N CYS A 125 -9.01 6.39 -12.79
CA CYS A 125 -8.38 5.28 -12.07
C CYS A 125 -7.99 4.14 -13.03
N LEU A 126 -6.74 3.67 -13.01
CA LEU A 126 -6.26 2.62 -13.90
C LEU A 126 -6.47 1.19 -13.37
N PHE A 127 -6.47 1.02 -12.06
CA PHE A 127 -6.57 -0.27 -11.38
C PHE A 127 -7.03 -0.10 -9.94
N ILE A 128 -7.59 -1.17 -9.39
CA ILE A 128 -7.84 -1.31 -7.96
C ILE A 128 -6.97 -2.45 -7.43
N VAL A 129 -6.33 -2.24 -6.29
CA VAL A 129 -5.70 -3.26 -5.47
C VAL A 129 -6.57 -3.44 -4.24
N GLY A 130 -7.07 -4.65 -3.97
CA GLY A 130 -7.99 -4.92 -2.87
C GLY A 130 -8.03 -6.39 -2.47
N GLU A 131 -8.96 -6.74 -1.58
CA GLU A 131 -9.22 -8.12 -1.20
C GLU A 131 -10.01 -8.85 -2.31
N ASN A 132 -9.94 -10.18 -2.34
CA ASN A 132 -10.76 -10.98 -3.26
C ASN A 132 -12.21 -11.13 -2.76
N CYS A 133 -12.79 -10.08 -2.19
CA CYS A 133 -14.18 -10.08 -1.74
C CYS A 133 -15.14 -9.73 -2.90
N TYR A 134 -16.41 -10.09 -2.76
CA TYR A 134 -17.43 -9.79 -3.77
C TYR A 134 -17.53 -8.29 -4.04
N THR A 135 -17.39 -7.48 -3.00
CA THR A 135 -17.53 -6.03 -3.07
C THR A 135 -16.44 -5.40 -3.92
N ASP A 136 -15.17 -5.78 -3.73
CA ASP A 136 -14.04 -5.25 -4.51
C ASP A 136 -14.07 -5.72 -5.96
N GLN A 137 -14.45 -6.98 -6.19
CA GLN A 137 -14.67 -7.50 -7.55
C GLN A 137 -15.79 -6.73 -8.26
N ARG A 138 -16.92 -6.52 -7.58
CA ARG A 138 -18.05 -5.79 -8.14
C ARG A 138 -17.69 -4.31 -8.38
N LEU A 139 -16.94 -3.69 -7.47
CA LEU A 139 -16.47 -2.30 -7.60
C LEU A 139 -15.54 -2.14 -8.81
N ALA A 140 -14.55 -3.02 -8.96
CA ALA A 140 -13.65 -3.03 -10.11
C ALA A 140 -14.41 -3.22 -11.43
N ASN A 141 -15.42 -4.11 -11.44
CA ASN A 141 -16.30 -4.31 -12.59
C ASN A 141 -17.15 -3.07 -12.93
N LEU A 142 -17.70 -2.38 -11.92
CA LEU A 142 -18.44 -1.14 -12.13
C LEU A 142 -17.56 -0.02 -12.70
N LEU A 143 -16.29 0.01 -12.32
CA LEU A 143 -15.30 0.97 -12.83
C LEU A 143 -14.67 0.55 -14.17
N GLY A 144 -14.85 -0.71 -14.59
CA GLY A 144 -14.23 -1.25 -15.80
C GLY A 144 -12.70 -1.29 -15.70
N VAL A 145 -12.15 -1.51 -14.50
CA VAL A 145 -10.71 -1.55 -14.23
C VAL A 145 -10.29 -2.94 -13.72
N PRO A 146 -9.04 -3.37 -13.95
CA PRO A 146 -8.55 -4.59 -13.35
C PRO A 146 -8.50 -4.49 -11.81
N LEU A 147 -8.97 -5.55 -11.16
CA LEU A 147 -8.70 -5.81 -9.74
C LEU A 147 -7.43 -6.64 -9.63
N LEU A 148 -6.38 -6.07 -9.06
CA LEU A 148 -5.23 -6.83 -8.63
C LEU A 148 -5.53 -7.44 -7.28
N LYS A 149 -5.43 -8.76 -7.28
CA LYS A 149 -5.63 -9.52 -6.06
C LYS A 149 -4.39 -9.40 -5.24
N THR A 150 -4.62 -8.94 -4.04
CA THR A 150 -3.63 -9.13 -3.00
C THR A 150 -3.88 -10.50 -2.41
N PRO A 151 -2.84 -11.34 -2.24
CA PRO A 151 -2.97 -12.55 -1.45
C PRO A 151 -3.05 -12.15 0.04
N LEU A 152 -3.96 -11.24 0.39
CA LEU A 152 -4.31 -11.00 1.77
C LEU A 152 -5.27 -12.07 2.21
N ARG A 153 -4.74 -12.97 3.02
CA ARG A 153 -5.47 -13.51 4.15
C ARG A 153 -5.11 -12.64 5.34
N PRO A 154 -6.02 -12.39 6.29
CA PRO A 154 -5.67 -11.77 7.55
C PRO A 154 -4.46 -12.50 8.15
N MET A 155 -3.35 -11.80 8.34
CA MET A 155 -2.31 -12.23 9.27
C MET A 155 -2.41 -11.39 10.53
N LEU A 156 -3.41 -11.71 11.35
CA LEU A 156 -3.31 -11.46 12.78
C LEU A 156 -2.33 -12.51 13.36
N SER A 157 -1.88 -12.32 14.61
CA SER A 157 -1.42 -13.45 15.41
C SER A 157 -2.61 -14.39 15.57
N GLN A 158 -2.76 -15.31 14.63
CA GLN A 158 -3.83 -16.29 14.60
C GLN A 158 -3.17 -17.65 14.58
N ASP A 159 -3.63 -18.50 15.49
CA ASP A 159 -3.27 -19.90 15.66
C ASP A 159 -3.47 -20.77 14.38
N THR A 160 -3.80 -20.18 13.23
CA THR A 160 -4.20 -20.87 12.00
C THR A 160 -3.30 -20.65 10.78
N HIS A 161 -2.19 -19.87 10.84
CA HIS A 161 -1.24 -19.77 9.71
C HIS A 161 0.24 -19.95 10.10
N TRP A 162 0.67 -21.20 10.01
CA TRP A 162 1.97 -21.73 10.45
C TRP A 162 3.21 -21.20 9.68
N SER A 163 3.07 -20.67 8.46
CA SER A 163 4.22 -20.25 7.62
C SER A 163 4.92 -18.99 8.13
N SER A 164 4.17 -18.06 8.73
CA SER A 164 4.73 -16.85 9.34
C SER A 164 5.59 -17.17 10.58
N THR A 165 5.05 -18.02 11.46
CA THR A 165 5.74 -18.60 12.61
C THR A 165 6.96 -19.39 12.16
N TYR A 166 6.86 -20.14 11.05
CA TYR A 166 7.98 -20.86 10.45
C TYR A 166 9.12 -19.91 10.04
N TYR A 167 8.84 -18.90 9.20
CA TYR A 167 9.88 -17.97 8.73
C TYR A 167 10.50 -17.15 9.86
N MET A 168 9.71 -16.76 10.87
CA MET A 168 10.19 -16.03 12.04
C MET A 168 11.16 -16.87 12.86
N ILE A 169 10.78 -18.11 13.23
CA ILE A 169 11.62 -19.00 14.03
C ILE A 169 12.84 -19.46 13.23
N HIS A 170 12.66 -19.72 11.94
CA HIS A 170 13.75 -20.06 11.02
C HIS A 170 14.78 -18.92 10.94
N ARG A 171 14.31 -17.67 10.76
CA ARG A 171 15.18 -16.49 10.74
C ARG A 171 15.85 -16.25 12.09
N TYR A 172 15.13 -16.42 13.18
CA TYR A 172 15.69 -16.35 14.53
C TYR A 172 16.88 -17.31 14.69
N PHE A 173 16.76 -18.59 14.30
CA PHE A 173 17.88 -19.52 14.41
C PHE A 173 19.03 -19.25 13.44
N ARG A 174 18.76 -18.68 12.26
CA ARG A 174 19.83 -18.18 11.37
C ARG A 174 20.58 -16.99 11.97
N LEU A 175 19.91 -16.15 12.75
CA LEU A 175 20.54 -14.98 13.37
C LEU A 175 21.17 -15.32 14.72
N LEU A 176 20.65 -16.34 15.42
CA LEU A 176 21.06 -16.72 16.76
C LEU A 176 22.57 -17.02 16.84
N GLU A 177 23.17 -17.57 15.80
CA GLU A 177 24.63 -17.82 15.78
C GLU A 177 25.47 -16.55 15.84
N PHE A 178 24.92 -15.41 15.39
CA PHE A 178 25.59 -14.11 15.34
C PHE A 178 25.28 -13.21 16.54
N ILE A 179 24.13 -13.42 17.20
CA ILE A 179 23.64 -12.54 18.28
C ILE A 179 23.70 -13.16 19.67
N LYS A 180 24.01 -14.47 19.79
CA LYS A 180 24.03 -15.18 21.08
C LYS A 180 25.13 -14.70 22.05
N ASP A 181 26.17 -14.07 21.54
CA ASP A 181 27.35 -13.62 22.30
C ASP A 181 27.33 -12.09 22.51
N ASP A 182 26.20 -11.44 22.20
CA ASP A 182 26.00 -10.00 22.38
C ASP A 182 25.35 -9.72 23.74
N ASP A 183 26.13 -9.15 24.66
CA ASP A 183 25.71 -8.87 26.03
C ASP A 183 24.55 -7.85 26.12
N GLU A 184 24.38 -6.95 25.15
CA GLU A 184 23.25 -6.01 25.11
C GLU A 184 21.94 -6.68 24.69
N LEU A 185 22.04 -7.75 23.88
CA LEU A 185 20.89 -8.51 23.40
C LEU A 185 20.56 -9.72 24.27
N ALA A 186 21.46 -10.15 25.15
CA ALA A 186 21.32 -11.35 25.98
C ALA A 186 19.99 -11.41 26.76
N ASP A 187 19.57 -10.29 27.35
CA ASP A 187 18.32 -10.18 28.12
C ASP A 187 17.04 -10.30 27.26
N ASN A 188 17.17 -10.04 25.96
CA ASN A 188 16.07 -10.10 25.00
C ASN A 188 15.98 -11.44 24.25
N LEU A 189 16.96 -12.33 24.45
CA LEU A 189 17.00 -13.63 23.78
C LEU A 189 16.28 -14.71 24.60
N PRO A 190 15.53 -15.61 23.94
CA PRO A 190 14.99 -16.79 24.60
C PRO A 190 16.11 -17.62 25.25
N GLY A 191 15.91 -17.99 26.52
CA GLY A 191 16.89 -18.82 27.24
C GLY A 191 17.10 -20.20 26.60
N PRO A 192 18.15 -20.95 27.00
CA PRO A 192 18.54 -22.23 26.37
C PRO A 192 17.43 -23.28 26.33
N ALA A 193 16.57 -23.33 27.36
CA ALA A 193 15.43 -24.24 27.40
C ALA A 193 14.33 -23.86 26.39
N ALA A 194 14.03 -22.56 26.24
CA ALA A 194 13.10 -22.05 25.25
C ALA A 194 13.63 -22.28 23.82
N ASN A 195 14.93 -22.06 23.60
CA ASN A 195 15.59 -22.37 22.34
C ASN A 195 15.47 -23.83 21.94
N ARG A 196 15.65 -24.77 22.88
CA ARG A 196 15.44 -26.20 22.59
C ARG A 196 14.00 -26.51 22.17
N ARG A 197 13.00 -25.86 22.78
CA ARG A 197 11.58 -26.01 22.39
C ARG A 197 11.31 -25.42 21.02
N LEU A 198 11.83 -24.23 20.74
CA LEU A 198 11.71 -23.56 19.44
C LEU A 198 12.37 -24.35 18.31
N ARG A 199 13.53 -24.99 18.55
CA ARG A 199 14.17 -25.86 17.53
C ARG A 199 13.29 -27.05 17.16
N LYS A 200 12.76 -27.76 18.16
CA LYS A 200 11.83 -28.87 17.93
C LYS A 200 10.57 -28.41 17.20
N PHE A 201 10.06 -27.24 17.55
CA PHE A 201 8.90 -26.67 16.88
C PHE A 201 9.20 -26.28 15.43
N LEU A 202 10.38 -25.73 15.14
CA LEU A 202 10.83 -25.43 13.78
C LEU A 202 10.93 -26.68 12.91
N GLU A 203 11.41 -27.80 13.46
CA GLU A 203 11.45 -29.08 12.74
C GLU A 203 10.05 -29.55 12.32
N VAL A 204 9.06 -29.42 13.20
CA VAL A 204 7.65 -29.74 12.89
C VAL A 204 7.13 -28.79 11.81
N LEU A 205 7.35 -27.49 11.95
CA LEU A 205 6.92 -26.49 10.98
C LEU A 205 7.58 -26.68 9.61
N SER A 206 8.84 -27.11 9.57
CA SER A 206 9.55 -27.41 8.32
C SER A 206 8.93 -28.58 7.56
N LYS A 207 8.41 -29.59 8.29
CA LYS A 207 7.68 -30.69 7.67
C LYS A 207 6.36 -30.20 7.08
N VAL A 208 5.61 -29.37 7.80
CA VAL A 208 4.38 -28.76 7.29
C VAL A 208 4.66 -27.86 6.08
N GLU A 209 5.76 -27.10 6.06
CA GLU A 209 6.21 -26.32 4.90
C GLU A 209 6.50 -27.19 3.69
N SER A 210 7.24 -28.28 3.89
CA SER A 210 7.56 -29.21 2.80
C SER A 210 6.30 -29.83 2.20
N VAL A 211 5.33 -30.21 3.04
CA VAL A 211 4.05 -30.77 2.63
C VAL A 211 3.23 -29.71 1.90
N SER A 212 3.18 -28.47 2.40
CA SER A 212 2.49 -27.36 1.73
C SER A 212 3.09 -27.03 0.37
N LYS A 213 4.43 -26.97 0.25
CA LYS A 213 5.12 -26.80 -1.04
C LYS A 213 4.84 -27.97 -2.00
N GLY A 214 4.84 -29.20 -1.48
CA GLY A 214 4.49 -30.40 -2.26
C GLY A 214 3.03 -30.38 -2.74
N LEU A 215 2.10 -29.92 -1.90
CA LEU A 215 0.68 -29.72 -2.26
C LEU A 215 0.49 -28.57 -3.25
N GLN A 216 1.25 -27.49 -3.14
CA GLN A 216 1.21 -26.40 -4.12
C GLN A 216 1.77 -26.82 -5.49
N ALA A 217 2.76 -27.73 -5.49
CA ALA A 217 3.33 -28.32 -6.70
C ALA A 217 2.47 -29.47 -7.27
N SER A 218 1.51 -30.00 -6.51
CA SER A 218 0.64 -31.07 -6.99
C SER A 218 -0.45 -30.50 -7.90
N THR A 219 -0.81 -31.27 -8.93
CA THR A 219 -1.78 -30.87 -9.96
C THR A 219 -3.18 -30.61 -9.42
N SER A 220 -3.53 -31.12 -8.23
CA SER A 220 -4.86 -30.96 -7.63
C SER A 220 -5.11 -29.56 -7.04
N LEU A 221 -4.07 -28.87 -6.55
CA LEU A 221 -4.15 -27.50 -6.05
C LEU A 221 -3.69 -26.44 -7.06
N ALA A 222 -3.00 -26.85 -8.13
CA ALA A 222 -2.63 -25.96 -9.22
C ALA A 222 -3.85 -25.25 -9.85
N SER A 223 -5.00 -25.91 -9.90
CA SER A 223 -6.28 -25.32 -10.34
C SER A 223 -6.83 -24.25 -9.39
N HIS A 224 -6.41 -24.25 -8.12
CA HIS A 224 -6.89 -23.36 -7.06
C HIS A 224 -5.93 -22.21 -6.74
N ILE A 225 -4.63 -22.36 -7.00
CA ILE A 225 -3.59 -21.37 -6.64
C ILE A 225 -2.73 -20.94 -7.86
N GLY A 226 -2.79 -21.65 -8.99
CA GLY A 226 -2.00 -21.32 -10.17
C GLY A 226 -2.41 -19.98 -10.82
N ALA A 227 -1.56 -19.46 -11.71
CA ALA A 227 -1.78 -18.19 -12.43
C ALA A 227 -3.08 -18.14 -13.28
N ARG A 228 -3.74 -19.28 -13.48
CA ARG A 228 -5.03 -19.42 -14.18
C ARG A 228 -6.16 -19.94 -13.29
N ALA A 229 -5.93 -20.02 -11.98
CA ALA A 229 -6.93 -20.49 -11.04
C ALA A 229 -8.15 -19.57 -11.07
N ALA A 230 -9.33 -20.11 -10.75
CA ALA A 230 -10.58 -19.31 -10.66
C ALA A 230 -10.47 -18.15 -9.64
N ILE A 231 -9.54 -18.28 -8.68
CA ILE A 231 -9.19 -17.22 -7.74
C ILE A 231 -8.43 -16.07 -8.39
N VAL A 232 -8.05 -16.09 -9.67
CA VAL A 232 -7.37 -14.98 -10.37
C VAL A 232 -8.40 -14.22 -11.19
N HIS A 233 -8.65 -12.94 -10.88
CA HIS A 233 -9.75 -12.18 -11.54
C HIS A 233 -9.39 -11.77 -12.97
N SER A 234 -8.11 -11.48 -13.22
CA SER A 234 -7.67 -11.03 -14.54
C SER A 234 -6.33 -11.68 -14.91
N PRO A 235 -6.30 -12.99 -15.19
CA PRO A 235 -5.06 -13.75 -15.38
C PRO A 235 -4.21 -13.25 -16.55
N HIS A 236 -4.86 -12.81 -17.64
CA HIS A 236 -4.16 -12.18 -18.76
C HIS A 236 -3.53 -10.85 -18.37
N PHE A 237 -4.22 -10.03 -17.57
CA PHE A 237 -3.68 -8.76 -17.10
C PHE A 237 -2.48 -8.97 -16.16
N GLU A 238 -2.58 -9.86 -15.19
CA GLU A 238 -1.47 -10.18 -14.27
C GLU A 238 -0.24 -10.71 -15.02
N THR A 239 -0.45 -11.62 -15.98
CA THR A 239 0.63 -12.14 -16.85
C THR A 239 1.25 -11.03 -17.68
N ALA A 240 0.43 -10.13 -18.24
CA ALA A 240 0.90 -8.99 -19.01
C ALA A 240 1.75 -8.03 -18.17
N CYS A 241 1.34 -7.76 -16.93
CA CYS A 241 2.11 -6.93 -15.99
C CYS A 241 3.48 -7.54 -15.72
N VAL A 242 3.56 -8.84 -15.44
CA VAL A 242 4.84 -9.53 -15.23
C VAL A 242 5.75 -9.40 -16.44
N LYS A 243 5.22 -9.61 -17.66
CA LYS A 243 6.00 -9.44 -18.90
C LYS A 243 6.51 -8.01 -19.08
N VAL A 244 5.69 -7.01 -18.77
CA VAL A 244 6.10 -5.60 -18.84
C VAL A 244 7.21 -5.30 -17.81
N LEU A 245 7.08 -5.79 -16.58
CA LEU A 245 8.08 -5.61 -15.52
C LEU A 245 9.40 -6.32 -15.83
N ASP A 246 9.33 -7.49 -16.47
CA ASP A 246 10.48 -8.26 -16.96
C ASP A 246 11.13 -7.64 -18.22
N GLY A 247 10.55 -6.59 -18.80
CA GLY A 247 11.01 -5.99 -20.07
C GLY A 247 10.72 -6.82 -21.32
N LYS A 248 9.83 -7.83 -21.22
CA LYS A 248 9.42 -8.75 -22.30
C LYS A 248 8.15 -8.28 -23.01
N THR A 249 8.02 -6.98 -23.27
CA THR A 249 6.81 -6.40 -23.90
C THR A 249 6.55 -6.94 -25.32
N ALA A 250 7.59 -7.43 -26.01
CA ALA A 250 7.45 -8.05 -27.33
C ALA A 250 6.75 -9.43 -27.28
N GLU A 251 6.67 -10.07 -26.10
CA GLU A 251 6.01 -11.37 -25.89
C GLU A 251 4.54 -11.22 -25.49
N LEU A 252 3.99 -10.00 -25.50
CA LEU A 252 2.60 -9.75 -25.20
C LEU A 252 1.70 -10.30 -26.30
N THR A 253 0.75 -11.15 -25.92
CA THR A 253 -0.30 -11.64 -26.81
C THR A 253 -1.31 -10.53 -27.10
N SER A 254 -2.11 -10.69 -28.16
CA SER A 254 -3.20 -9.75 -28.48
C SER A 254 -4.18 -9.58 -27.31
N ALA A 255 -4.50 -10.65 -26.58
CA ALA A 255 -5.36 -10.60 -25.41
C ALA A 255 -4.73 -9.80 -24.26
N GLU A 256 -3.45 -10.03 -23.96
CA GLU A 256 -2.70 -9.27 -22.93
C GLU A 256 -2.58 -7.78 -23.28
N THR A 257 -2.37 -7.47 -24.56
CA THR A 257 -2.27 -6.09 -25.07
C THR A 257 -3.58 -5.33 -24.89
N VAL A 258 -4.73 -5.98 -25.06
CA VAL A 258 -6.06 -5.38 -24.83
C VAL A 258 -6.21 -4.95 -23.36
N PHE A 259 -5.80 -5.77 -22.41
CA PHE A 259 -5.86 -5.43 -20.99
C PHE A 259 -4.91 -4.30 -20.60
N LEU A 260 -3.74 -4.21 -21.23
CA LEU A 260 -2.79 -3.13 -20.98
C LEU A 260 -3.10 -1.82 -21.72
N ARG A 261 -4.09 -1.81 -22.62
CA ARG A 261 -4.44 -0.61 -23.42
C ARG A 261 -4.69 0.62 -22.56
N ARG A 262 -5.30 0.44 -21.38
CA ARG A 262 -5.59 1.53 -20.42
C ARG A 262 -4.32 2.14 -19.80
N PHE A 263 -3.24 1.37 -19.76
CA PHE A 263 -1.94 1.77 -19.22
C PHE A 263 -1.01 2.32 -20.30
N ALA A 264 -1.35 2.19 -21.58
CA ALA A 264 -0.50 2.65 -22.66
C ALA A 264 -0.39 4.18 -22.66
N VAL A 265 0.85 4.68 -22.74
CA VAL A 265 1.11 6.10 -22.98
C VAL A 265 0.92 6.36 -24.47
N GLN A 266 -0.17 7.04 -24.84
CA GLN A 266 -0.36 7.59 -26.18
C GLN A 266 0.79 8.57 -26.45
N ARG A 267 1.64 8.26 -27.43
CA ARG A 267 2.70 9.17 -27.88
C ARG A 267 2.04 10.14 -28.86
N GLU A 268 2.02 11.45 -28.55
CA GLU A 268 1.85 12.44 -29.61
C GLU A 268 3.04 12.27 -30.56
N GLU A 269 2.78 11.76 -31.76
CA GLU A 269 3.78 11.62 -32.81
C GLU A 269 4.23 13.02 -33.24
N THR A 270 5.22 13.59 -32.56
CA THR A 270 6.04 14.62 -33.17
C THR A 270 6.91 13.90 -34.20
N SER A 271 6.56 14.08 -35.47
CA SER A 271 7.28 13.61 -36.64
C SER A 271 8.74 14.06 -36.58
N VAL A 272 9.62 13.19 -36.08
CA VAL A 272 11.05 13.42 -36.23
C VAL A 272 11.38 13.07 -37.68
N ALA A 273 11.63 14.13 -38.46
CA ALA A 273 12.10 14.07 -39.83
C ALA A 273 13.21 13.03 -39.99
N ALA A 274 13.16 12.30 -41.12
CA ALA A 274 14.13 11.28 -41.49
C ALA A 274 15.57 11.79 -41.30
N ALA A 275 16.30 11.19 -40.37
CA ALA A 275 17.69 11.53 -40.13
C ALA A 275 18.55 11.02 -41.28
N ILE A 276 19.29 11.95 -41.89
CA ILE A 276 20.32 11.74 -42.90
C ILE A 276 21.37 10.75 -42.34
N ASP A 277 21.81 9.85 -43.20
CA ASP A 277 22.81 8.82 -42.90
C ASP A 277 24.16 9.49 -42.64
N ASP A 278 24.56 9.54 -41.37
CA ASP A 278 25.83 10.16 -40.95
C ASP A 278 26.92 9.10 -40.94
N ALA A 279 27.77 9.13 -41.97
CA ALA A 279 28.76 8.11 -42.31
C ALA A 279 29.97 8.04 -41.33
N GLU A 280 29.98 8.82 -40.25
CA GLU A 280 31.08 8.88 -39.27
C GLU A 280 30.70 8.45 -37.83
N SER A 281 29.55 7.80 -37.62
CA SER A 281 29.19 7.36 -36.27
C SER A 281 30.01 6.15 -35.78
N SER A 282 30.71 6.32 -34.66
CA SER A 282 31.46 5.28 -33.92
C SER A 282 30.60 4.04 -33.60
N PHE A 283 31.22 2.85 -33.52
CA PHE A 283 30.53 1.59 -33.18
C PHE A 283 29.71 1.68 -31.89
N VAL A 284 30.18 2.42 -30.88
CA VAL A 284 29.47 2.63 -29.61
C VAL A 284 28.22 3.49 -29.81
N GLU A 285 28.31 4.52 -30.67
CA GLU A 285 27.17 5.35 -31.08
C GLU A 285 26.15 4.51 -31.85
N GLN A 286 26.59 3.64 -32.75
CA GLN A 286 25.71 2.73 -33.49
C GLN A 286 24.99 1.73 -32.59
N VAL A 287 25.67 1.14 -31.60
CA VAL A 287 25.05 0.24 -30.61
C VAL A 287 24.07 0.99 -29.71
N LYS A 288 24.42 2.20 -29.25
CA LYS A 288 23.50 3.06 -28.48
C LYS A 288 22.29 3.48 -29.33
N LYS A 289 22.48 3.79 -30.61
CA LYS A 289 21.42 4.18 -31.56
C LYS A 289 20.51 3.00 -31.87
N ARG A 290 21.04 1.79 -32.07
CA ARG A 290 20.27 0.54 -32.21
C ARG A 290 19.49 0.18 -30.94
N ARG A 291 20.11 0.31 -29.75
CA ARG A 291 19.43 0.09 -28.46
C ARG A 291 18.34 1.13 -28.22
N LYS A 292 18.60 2.42 -28.54
CA LYS A 292 17.59 3.48 -28.53
C LYS A 292 16.45 3.18 -29.51
N LEU A 293 16.72 2.77 -30.75
CA LEU A 293 15.66 2.42 -31.73
C LEU A 293 14.81 1.24 -31.24
N ALA A 294 15.43 0.20 -30.68
CA ALA A 294 14.75 -0.96 -30.13
C ALA A 294 13.89 -0.62 -28.91
N THR A 295 14.36 0.30 -28.04
CA THR A 295 13.58 0.79 -26.88
C THR A 295 12.54 1.86 -27.28
N SER A 296 12.79 2.62 -28.34
CA SER A 296 11.92 3.70 -28.81
C SER A 296 10.67 3.19 -29.54
N GLY A 297 10.67 1.98 -30.12
CA GLY A 297 9.51 1.38 -30.77
C GLY A 297 8.52 0.68 -29.82
N ALA A 298 8.90 0.43 -28.56
CA ALA A 298 8.05 -0.29 -27.61
C ALA A 298 7.03 0.64 -26.95
N THR A 299 5.76 0.21 -26.92
CA THR A 299 4.69 0.87 -26.16
C THR A 299 5.09 0.96 -24.69
N LYS A 300 5.16 2.18 -24.15
CA LYS A 300 5.39 2.39 -22.72
C LYS A 300 4.06 2.24 -21.98
N TYR A 301 4.08 1.45 -20.91
CA TYR A 301 2.94 1.31 -20.00
C TYR A 301 3.22 2.08 -18.70
N GLU A 302 2.37 3.03 -18.34
CA GLU A 302 2.49 3.79 -17.10
C GLU A 302 1.94 3.01 -15.91
N LEU A 303 2.44 3.30 -14.71
CA LEU A 303 1.95 2.74 -13.43
C LEU A 303 1.94 1.21 -13.28
N ILE A 304 2.41 0.43 -14.27
CA ILE A 304 2.61 -1.02 -14.11
C ILE A 304 3.64 -1.34 -13.03
N HIS A 305 4.68 -0.50 -12.90
CA HIS A 305 5.68 -0.59 -11.82
C HIS A 305 5.14 -0.11 -10.46
N ALA A 306 4.01 0.60 -10.44
CA ALA A 306 3.31 1.02 -9.23
C ALA A 306 2.34 -0.05 -8.71
N LEU A 307 2.13 -1.14 -9.47
CA LEU A 307 1.35 -2.28 -9.04
C LEU A 307 2.09 -2.97 -7.89
N LEU A 308 1.57 -2.83 -6.69
CA LEU A 308 2.12 -3.53 -5.54
C LEU A 308 1.76 -5.01 -5.63
N PRO A 309 2.73 -5.93 -5.48
CA PRO A 309 2.44 -7.36 -5.45
C PRO A 309 1.62 -7.78 -4.21
N THR A 310 1.50 -6.91 -3.19
CA THR A 310 0.67 -7.10 -1.99
C THR A 310 0.16 -5.75 -1.45
N SER A 311 -1.04 -5.68 -0.88
CA SER A 311 -1.56 -4.52 -0.12
C SER A 311 -0.92 -4.40 1.27
N ASN A 312 0.36 -4.78 1.41
CA ASN A 312 1.13 -4.62 2.63
C ASN A 312 1.09 -3.18 3.16
N ILE A 313 0.89 -2.19 2.28
CA ILE A 313 0.67 -0.79 2.69
C ILE A 313 -0.60 -0.66 3.53
N VAL A 314 -1.72 -1.27 3.11
CA VAL A 314 -2.98 -1.16 3.84
C VAL A 314 -3.00 -2.07 5.07
N GLU A 315 -2.36 -3.24 5.03
CA GLU A 315 -2.19 -4.05 6.25
C GLU A 315 -1.36 -3.33 7.31
N ARG A 316 -0.21 -2.75 6.90
CA ARG A 316 0.63 -1.94 7.79
C ARG A 316 -0.15 -0.76 8.32
N PHE A 317 -0.97 -0.15 7.47
CA PHE A 317 -1.87 0.92 7.86
C PHE A 317 -2.86 0.46 8.93
N PHE A 318 -3.60 -0.64 8.74
CA PHE A 318 -4.57 -1.08 9.74
C PHE A 318 -3.92 -1.58 11.03
N ARG A 319 -2.71 -2.16 10.98
CA ARG A 319 -1.94 -2.43 12.21
C ARG A 319 -1.58 -1.13 12.92
N LEU A 320 -1.16 -0.12 12.17
CA LEU A 320 -0.87 1.20 12.71
C LEU A 320 -2.13 1.86 13.28
N ALA A 321 -3.25 1.82 12.56
CA ALA A 321 -4.53 2.37 13.00
C ALA A 321 -4.98 1.68 14.30
N LYS A 322 -4.92 0.35 14.38
CA LYS A 322 -5.18 -0.42 15.62
C LYS A 322 -4.31 0.04 16.80
N ALA A 323 -3.02 0.21 16.58
CA ALA A 323 -2.11 0.72 17.62
C ALA A 323 -2.44 2.19 17.99
N THR A 324 -2.85 3.00 17.00
CA THR A 324 -3.21 4.41 17.16
C THR A 324 -4.56 4.60 17.87
N VAL A 325 -5.48 3.65 17.72
CA VAL A 325 -6.82 3.60 18.35
C VAL A 325 -6.80 2.98 19.75
N GLY A 326 -5.63 2.51 20.23
CA GLY A 326 -5.47 1.77 21.49
C GLY A 326 -6.18 2.38 22.72
N THR A 327 -6.19 1.69 23.86
CA THR A 327 -7.03 1.99 25.04
C THR A 327 -7.20 3.48 25.41
N GLN A 328 -6.17 4.32 25.29
CA GLN A 328 -6.24 5.76 25.61
C GLN A 328 -7.02 6.62 24.61
N ARG A 329 -7.39 6.09 23.43
CA ARG A 329 -8.01 6.82 22.33
C ARG A 329 -9.35 6.24 21.89
N GLN A 330 -9.88 5.25 22.62
CA GLN A 330 -11.19 4.63 22.36
C GLN A 330 -12.38 5.60 22.49
N GLY A 331 -12.20 6.71 23.22
CA GLY A 331 -13.22 7.76 23.37
C GLY A 331 -13.04 8.97 22.43
N LEU A 332 -12.12 8.91 21.46
CA LEU A 332 -11.96 10.00 20.49
C LEU A 332 -13.11 9.99 19.48
N ASN A 333 -13.55 11.19 19.08
CA ASN A 333 -14.51 11.36 17.97
C ASN A 333 -13.91 10.75 16.68
N PRO A 334 -14.72 10.06 15.85
CA PRO A 334 -14.29 9.50 14.57
C PRO A 334 -13.37 10.42 13.75
N ILE A 335 -13.70 11.70 13.59
CA ILE A 335 -12.88 12.67 12.82
C ILE A 335 -11.44 12.75 13.35
N THR A 336 -11.26 12.67 14.67
CA THR A 336 -9.94 12.68 15.29
C THR A 336 -9.18 11.38 15.03
N LEU A 337 -9.90 10.26 15.00
CA LEU A 337 -9.36 8.95 14.64
C LEU A 337 -9.00 8.84 13.14
N GLU A 338 -9.57 9.69 12.29
CA GLU A 338 -9.17 9.81 10.88
C GLU A 338 -7.90 10.66 10.73
N MET A 339 -7.86 11.84 11.36
CA MET A 339 -6.74 12.80 11.22
C MET A 339 -5.41 12.25 11.72
N LEU A 340 -5.40 11.50 12.84
CA LEU A 340 -4.14 11.06 13.47
C LEU A 340 -3.40 10.01 12.61
N PRO A 341 -4.01 8.90 12.15
CA PRO A 341 -3.40 7.99 11.19
C PRO A 341 -3.12 8.66 9.84
N PHE A 342 -4.01 9.54 9.35
CA PHE A 342 -3.82 10.27 8.09
C PHE A 342 -2.52 11.08 8.08
N LEU A 343 -2.35 11.95 9.06
CA LEU A 343 -1.13 12.75 9.20
C LEU A 343 0.10 11.86 9.46
N ARG A 344 -0.05 10.75 10.19
CA ARG A 344 1.08 9.85 10.46
C ARG A 344 1.58 9.17 9.19
N VAL A 345 0.68 8.64 8.37
CA VAL A 345 1.01 7.97 7.11
C VAL A 345 1.57 8.97 6.11
N ASN A 346 0.94 10.13 5.99
CA ASN A 346 1.34 11.20 5.06
C ASN A 346 2.43 12.12 5.65
N SER A 347 3.32 11.59 6.50
CA SER A 347 4.35 12.39 7.20
C SER A 347 5.41 13.01 6.29
N THR A 348 5.45 12.64 5.01
CA THR A 348 6.29 13.29 3.99
C THR A 348 5.71 14.62 3.50
N TYR A 349 4.42 14.88 3.73
CA TYR A 349 3.72 16.08 3.26
C TYR A 349 3.67 17.20 4.30
N TRP A 350 4.18 16.99 5.52
CA TRP A 350 4.23 18.00 6.55
C TRP A 350 5.43 17.79 7.47
N ASN A 351 5.84 18.85 8.15
CA ASN A 351 6.93 18.83 9.10
C ASN A 351 6.58 19.71 10.32
N ALA A 352 7.53 19.84 11.26
CA ALA A 352 7.31 20.63 12.46
C ALA A 352 7.00 22.11 12.16
N GLN A 353 7.60 22.69 11.12
CA GLN A 353 7.35 24.07 10.71
C GLN A 353 5.91 24.24 10.20
N VAL A 354 5.49 23.38 9.27
CA VAL A 354 4.12 23.36 8.73
C VAL A 354 3.10 23.23 9.85
N ALA A 355 3.35 22.34 10.81
CA ALA A 355 2.49 22.17 11.97
C ALA A 355 2.46 23.45 12.81
N ASN A 356 3.61 24.07 13.08
CA ASN A 356 3.71 25.25 13.95
C ASN A 356 3.03 26.50 13.36
N GLU A 357 3.17 26.73 12.05
CA GLU A 357 2.48 27.82 11.33
C GLU A 357 0.95 27.68 11.35
N ARG A 358 0.45 26.50 11.73
CA ARG A 358 -0.97 26.14 11.68
C ARG A 358 -1.59 25.93 13.05
N MET A 359 -0.79 25.91 14.12
CA MET A 359 -1.28 26.05 15.50
C MET A 359 -1.78 27.47 15.69
#